data_AF-A0ABD4ZMB5-F1
#
_entry.id   AF-A0ABD4ZMB5-F1
#
_cell.length_a   1.000
_cell.length_b   1.000
_cell.length_c   1.000
_cell.angle_alpha   90.00
_cell.angle_beta   90.00
_cell.angle_gamma   90.00
#
_symmetry.space_group_name_H-M   'P 1'
#
loop_
_entity.id
_entity.type
_entity.pdbx_description
1 polymer ?
#
loop_
_entity_poly.entity_id
_entity_poly.type
_entity_poly.pdbx_seq_one_letter_code
_entity_poly.pdbx_strand_id
1 'polypeptide(L)'
;MRVEFYEKGCKSFFKKYNKQKDTIVEFVEDTIDKEVASGMTKVKLATRKRIKGRNIYEFRLNVGTIGSIRIAFSIFDKKAIVYFISKNIQKSAFSKDFEKIISKL
;
A
#
# COMPACT_ATOMS: atom_id res chain seq x y z
N MET A 1 6.34 -1.81 13.15
CA MET A 1 4.98 -2.39 13.40
C MET A 1 4.78 -3.58 12.47
N ARG A 2 3.80 -4.49 12.69
CA ARG A 2 3.64 -5.63 11.76
C ARG A 2 2.96 -5.18 10.47
N VAL A 3 3.54 -5.44 9.30
CA VAL A 3 2.88 -5.18 8.01
C VAL A 3 2.42 -6.48 7.39
N GLU A 4 1.18 -6.49 6.90
CA GLU A 4 0.62 -7.63 6.17
C GLU A 4 0.16 -7.19 4.78
N PHE A 5 0.31 -8.10 3.81
CA PHE A 5 -0.10 -7.86 2.43
C PHE A 5 -1.35 -8.67 2.13
N TYR A 6 -2.42 -7.97 1.78
CA TYR A 6 -3.66 -8.61 1.38
C TYR A 6 -3.47 -9.39 0.08
N GLU A 7 -3.63 -10.72 0.14
CA GLU A 7 -3.27 -11.60 -0.97
C GLU A 7 -3.96 -11.20 -2.28
N LYS A 8 -5.30 -11.05 -2.28
CA LYS A 8 -6.04 -10.81 -3.53
C LYS A 8 -5.64 -9.50 -4.23
N GLY A 9 -5.16 -8.50 -3.48
CA GLY A 9 -4.74 -7.22 -4.05
C GLY A 9 -3.25 -7.13 -4.36
N CYS A 10 -2.39 -7.86 -3.65
CA CYS A 10 -0.93 -7.77 -3.82
C CYS A 10 -0.33 -8.92 -4.64
N LYS A 11 -1.05 -10.04 -4.81
CA LYS A 11 -0.54 -11.26 -5.46
C LYS A 11 -0.02 -11.04 -6.88
N SER A 12 -0.77 -10.31 -7.71
CA SER A 12 -0.36 -10.04 -9.10
C SER A 12 0.92 -9.20 -9.16
N PHE A 13 1.06 -8.23 -8.26
CA PHE A 13 2.24 -7.38 -8.15
C PHE A 13 3.46 -8.23 -7.74
N PHE A 14 3.35 -9.02 -6.68
CA PHE A 14 4.46 -9.86 -6.23
C PHE A 14 4.78 -11.00 -7.21
N LYS A 15 3.81 -11.52 -7.96
CA LYS A 15 4.08 -12.47 -9.05
C LYS A 15 4.97 -11.83 -10.13
N LYS A 16 4.71 -10.57 -10.47
CA LYS A 16 5.48 -9.82 -11.47
C LYS A 16 6.89 -9.46 -10.98
N TYR A 17 7.03 -9.09 -9.70
CA TYR A 17 8.29 -8.68 -9.09
C TYR A 17 8.82 -9.71 -8.08
N ASN A 18 8.66 -11.01 -8.39
CA ASN A 18 8.98 -12.11 -7.48
C ASN A 18 10.44 -12.04 -6.99
N LYS A 19 11.37 -11.77 -7.91
CA LYS A 19 12.81 -11.70 -7.60
C LYS A 19 13.17 -10.55 -6.64
N GLN A 20 12.30 -9.55 -6.50
CA GLN A 20 12.52 -8.39 -5.64
C GLN A 20 11.51 -8.31 -4.51
N LYS A 21 10.76 -9.38 -4.25
CA LYS A 21 9.67 -9.39 -3.28
C LYS A 21 10.15 -8.94 -1.90
N ASP A 22 11.25 -9.50 -1.42
CA ASP A 22 11.76 -9.21 -0.07
C ASP A 22 12.19 -7.75 0.05
N THR A 23 12.88 -7.21 -0.97
CA THR A 23 13.21 -5.78 -1.04
C THR A 23 11.95 -4.90 -1.06
N ILE A 24 10.90 -5.26 -1.81
CA ILE A 24 9.65 -4.49 -1.80
C ILE A 24 9.01 -4.48 -0.41
N VAL A 25 8.98 -5.64 0.25
CA VAL A 25 8.42 -5.78 1.60
C VAL A 25 9.17 -4.89 2.57
N GLU A 26 10.50 -4.98 2.61
CA GLU A 26 11.36 -4.18 3.49
C GLU A 26 11.14 -2.68 3.30
N PHE A 27 11.14 -2.19 2.05
CA PHE A 27 10.90 -0.77 1.76
C PHE A 27 9.51 -0.29 2.19
N VAL A 28 8.49 -1.12 2.00
CA VAL A 28 7.12 -0.79 2.41
C VAL A 28 7.01 -0.77 3.93
N GLU A 29 7.60 -1.75 4.61
CA GLU A 29 7.64 -1.83 6.08
C GLU A 29 8.31 -0.61 6.70
N ASP A 30 9.53 -0.30 6.28
CA ASP A 30 10.29 0.85 6.76
C ASP A 30 9.55 2.17 6.51
N THR A 31 8.95 2.33 5.33
CA THR A 31 8.24 3.58 5.00
C THR A 31 6.95 3.73 5.81
N ILE A 32 6.17 2.67 5.99
CA ILE A 32 4.95 2.74 6.80
C ILE A 32 5.30 3.03 8.26
N ASP A 33 6.35 2.41 8.80
CA ASP A 33 6.82 2.68 10.16
C ASP A 33 7.26 4.15 10.33
N LYS A 34 8.00 4.71 9.36
CA LYS A 34 8.36 6.13 9.33
C LYS A 34 7.16 7.06 9.25
N GLU A 35 6.19 6.75 8.39
CA GLU A 35 4.98 7.57 8.26
C GLU A 35 4.20 7.57 9.58
N VAL A 36 4.01 6.41 10.23
CA VAL A 36 3.34 6.35 11.54
C VAL A 36 4.10 7.14 12.60
N ALA A 37 5.43 6.99 12.68
CA ALA A 37 6.25 7.76 13.61
C ALA A 37 6.16 9.27 13.39
N SER A 38 5.98 9.72 12.14
CA SER A 38 5.82 11.12 11.77
C SER A 38 4.38 11.66 11.85
N GLY A 39 3.42 10.85 12.33
CA GLY A 39 2.02 11.26 12.40
C GLY A 39 1.27 11.24 11.06
N MET A 40 1.72 10.43 10.09
CA MET A 40 1.07 10.19 8.79
C MET A 40 0.94 11.45 7.94
N THR A 41 1.94 12.33 7.97
CA THR A 41 1.86 13.66 7.32
C THR A 41 1.99 13.64 5.80
N LYS A 42 2.60 12.59 5.20
CA LYS A 42 2.83 12.54 3.74
C LYS A 42 1.87 11.60 3.01
N VAL A 43 0.91 11.02 3.71
CA VAL A 43 -0.09 10.11 3.13
C VAL A 43 -1.35 10.85 2.72
N LYS A 44 -2.10 10.27 1.79
CA LYS A 44 -3.40 10.78 1.33
C LYS A 44 -4.47 9.72 1.54
N LEU A 45 -5.74 10.09 1.47
CA LEU A 45 -6.81 9.07 1.40
C LEU A 45 -6.83 8.41 0.01
N ALA A 46 -6.78 7.08 0.01
CA ALA A 46 -6.93 6.26 -1.19
C ALA A 46 -8.36 6.27 -1.72
N THR A 47 -9.33 6.30 -0.80
CA THR A 47 -10.77 6.29 -1.03
C THR A 47 -11.48 6.83 0.21
N ARG A 48 -12.78 7.15 0.08
CA ARG A 48 -13.64 7.52 1.22
C ARG A 48 -14.21 6.29 1.94
N LYS A 49 -14.12 5.10 1.32
CA LYS A 49 -14.49 3.84 1.95
C LYS A 49 -13.59 3.54 3.15
N ARG A 50 -14.13 2.84 4.13
CA ARG A 50 -13.44 2.42 5.34
C ARG A 50 -13.51 0.91 5.48
N ILE A 51 -12.44 0.31 5.99
CA ILE A 51 -12.40 -1.11 6.34
C ILE A 51 -12.39 -1.22 7.86
N LYS A 52 -13.40 -1.88 8.43
CA LYS A 52 -13.58 -2.01 9.89
C LYS A 52 -13.48 -0.65 10.61
N GLY A 53 -14.11 0.38 10.03
CA GLY A 53 -14.09 1.74 10.56
C GLY A 53 -12.78 2.52 10.38
N ARG A 54 -11.72 1.92 9.83
CA ARG A 54 -10.42 2.59 9.58
C ARG A 54 -10.36 3.18 8.17
N ASN A 55 -9.72 4.35 8.07
CA ASN A 55 -9.40 4.98 6.78
C ASN A 55 -8.40 4.13 6.01
N ILE A 56 -8.42 4.29 4.68
CA ILE A 56 -7.44 3.69 3.79
C ILE A 56 -6.61 4.80 3.17
N TYR A 57 -5.33 4.76 3.46
CA TYR A 57 -4.34 5.72 3.03
C TYR A 57 -3.61 5.24 1.79
N GLU A 58 -2.99 6.17 1.08
CA GLU A 58 -2.10 5.91 -0.03
C GLU A 58 -0.90 6.86 -0.03
N PHE A 59 0.23 6.36 -0.50
CA PHE A 59 1.39 7.18 -0.83
C PHE A 59 2.20 6.57 -1.97
N ARG A 60 3.06 7.41 -2.57
CA ARG A 60 4.07 7.00 -3.53
C ARG A 60 5.36 6.64 -2.79
N LEU A 61 5.93 5.51 -3.13
CA LEU A 61 7.20 5.00 -2.60
C LEU A 61 8.17 4.77 -3.76
N ASN A 62 9.45 5.07 -3.57
CA ASN A 62 10.49 4.67 -4.52
C ASN A 62 11.21 3.42 -4.00
N VAL A 63 11.20 2.32 -4.77
CA VAL A 63 11.79 1.03 -4.37
C VAL A 63 13.01 0.74 -5.24
N GLY A 64 14.09 1.49 -4.99
CA GLY A 64 15.37 1.32 -5.68
C GLY A 64 15.24 1.15 -7.20
N THR A 65 15.79 0.03 -7.71
CA THR A 65 15.81 -0.30 -9.15
C THR A 65 14.44 -0.67 -9.74
N ILE A 66 13.46 -0.99 -8.90
CA ILE A 66 12.06 -1.21 -9.31
C ILE A 66 11.42 0.13 -9.67
N GLY A 67 11.95 1.23 -9.13
CA GLY A 67 11.45 2.58 -9.29
C GLY A 67 10.20 2.83 -8.44
N SER A 68 9.43 3.86 -8.80
CA SER A 68 8.27 4.26 -8.00
C SER A 68 7.12 3.25 -8.06
N ILE A 69 6.49 3.03 -6.92
CA ILE A 69 5.22 2.34 -6.73
C ILE A 69 4.27 3.24 -5.94
N ARG A 70 2.98 2.93 -5.97
CA ARG A 70 1.97 3.54 -5.10
C ARG A 70 1.27 2.41 -4.34
N ILE A 71 1.06 2.62 -3.05
CA ILE A 71 0.46 1.62 -2.16
C ILE A 71 -0.82 2.15 -1.52
N ALA A 72 -1.77 1.26 -1.23
CA ALA A 72 -2.96 1.55 -0.43
C ALA A 72 -2.96 0.67 0.82
N PHE A 73 -3.18 1.27 1.99
CA PHE A 73 -3.05 0.57 3.28
C PHE A 73 -3.92 1.19 4.38
N SER A 74 -4.22 0.40 5.40
CA SER A 74 -4.81 0.90 6.66
C SER A 74 -3.90 0.61 7.83
N ILE A 75 -3.97 1.47 8.84
CA ILE A 75 -3.33 1.26 10.14
C ILE A 75 -4.37 0.79 11.16
N PHE A 76 -4.02 -0.28 11.85
CA PHE A 76 -4.62 -0.79 13.06
C PHE A 76 -3.53 -0.73 14.13
N ASP A 77 -3.87 -0.57 15.40
CA ASP A 77 -2.96 -0.15 16.48
C ASP A 77 -1.50 -0.63 16.38
N LYS A 78 -1.24 -1.93 16.20
CA LYS A 78 0.12 -2.50 16.04
C LYS A 78 0.38 -3.14 14.67
N LYS A 79 -0.50 -2.92 13.70
CA LYS A 79 -0.54 -3.61 12.42
C LYS A 79 -0.94 -2.70 11.26
N ALA A 80 -0.18 -2.73 10.17
CA ALA A 80 -0.61 -2.20 8.89
C ALA A 80 -1.10 -3.33 7.98
N ILE A 81 -2.14 -3.06 7.19
CA ILE A 81 -2.55 -3.95 6.10
C ILE A 81 -2.42 -3.19 4.79
N VAL A 82 -1.55 -3.68 3.91
CA VAL A 82 -1.40 -3.20 2.54
C VAL A 82 -2.39 -3.94 1.66
N TYR A 83 -3.35 -3.22 1.11
CA TYR A 83 -4.41 -3.80 0.28
C TYR A 83 -4.03 -3.88 -1.19
N PHE A 84 -3.20 -2.95 -1.69
CA PHE A 84 -2.89 -2.88 -3.10
C PHE A 84 -1.54 -2.18 -3.35
N ILE A 85 -0.80 -2.68 -4.33
CA ILE A 85 0.46 -2.11 -4.80
C ILE A 85 0.40 -2.00 -6.32
N SER A 86 0.77 -0.86 -6.87
CA SER A 86 0.77 -0.65 -8.32
C SER A 86 1.92 0.25 -8.79
N LYS A 87 2.33 0.06 -10.05
CA LYS A 87 3.19 1.00 -10.78
C LYS A 87 2.43 2.20 -11.33
N ASN A 88 1.10 2.21 -11.28
CA ASN A 88 0.30 3.35 -11.70
C ASN A 88 0.43 4.47 -10.67
N ILE A 89 1.36 5.39 -10.93
CA ILE A 89 1.68 6.50 -10.00
C ILE A 89 0.65 7.62 -10.07
N GLN A 90 -0.10 7.75 -11.17
CA GLN A 90 -1.17 8.75 -11.26
C GLN A 90 -2.33 8.36 -10.33
N LYS A 91 -2.78 9.31 -9.50
CA LYS A 91 -3.80 9.06 -8.47
C LYS A 91 -5.10 8.51 -9.06
N SER A 92 -5.57 9.08 -10.17
CA SER A 92 -6.82 8.67 -10.82
C SER A 92 -6.77 7.21 -11.30
N ALA A 93 -5.70 6.82 -11.99
CA ALA A 93 -5.49 5.46 -12.46
C ALA A 93 -5.36 4.48 -11.28
N PHE A 94 -4.56 4.85 -10.28
CA PHE A 94 -4.39 4.05 -9.06
C PHE A 94 -5.72 3.81 -8.33
N SER A 95 -6.49 4.88 -8.08
CA SER A 95 -7.78 4.79 -7.39
C SER A 95 -8.77 3.93 -8.18
N LYS A 96 -8.80 4.04 -9.51
CA LYS A 96 -9.67 3.21 -10.37
C LYS A 96 -9.34 1.72 -10.27
N ASP A 97 -8.04 1.38 -10.22
CA ASP A 97 -7.61 -0.01 -10.06
C ASP A 97 -7.86 -0.51 -8.64
N PHE A 98 -7.59 0.31 -7.64
CA PHE A 98 -7.84 -0.01 -6.24
C PHE A 98 -9.33 -0.24 -5.95
N GLU A 99 -10.22 0.51 -6.59
CA GLU A 99 -11.67 0.37 -6.42
C GLU A 99 -12.17 -1.04 -6.77
N LYS A 100 -11.52 -1.72 -7.73
CA LYS A 100 -11.82 -3.11 -8.12
C LYS A 100 -11.40 -4.14 -7.07
N ILE A 101 -10.45 -3.77 -6.20
CA ILE A 101 -9.95 -4.61 -5.11
C ILE A 101 -10.81 -4.40 -3.87
N ILE A 102 -11.07 -3.14 -3.52
CA ILE A 102 -11.82 -2.81 -2.30
C ILE A 102 -13.30 -3.18 -2.37
N SER A 103 -13.90 -3.24 -3.56
CA SER A 103 -15.27 -3.75 -3.72
C SER A 103 -15.42 -5.23 -3.37
N LYS A 104 -14.30 -5.94 -3.13
CA LYS A 104 -14.24 -7.37 -2.79
C LYS A 104 -13.76 -7.63 -1.35
N LEU A 105 -13.59 -6.56 -0.57
CA LEU A 105 -13.18 -6.55 0.84
C LEU A 105 -14.39 -6.34 1.75
#